data_AF-A0A2V8RBT1-F1
#
_entry.id   AF-A0A2V8RBT1-F1
#
_cell.length_a   1.000
_cell.length_b   1.000
_cell.length_c   1.000
_cell.angle_alpha   90.00
_cell.angle_beta   90.00
_cell.angle_gamma   90.00
#
_symmetry.space_group_name_H-M   'P 1'
#
loop_
_entity.id
_entity.type
_entity.pdbx_description
1 polymer ?
#
loop_
_entity_poly.entity_id
_entity_poly.type
_entity_poly.pdbx_seq_one_letter_code
_entity_poly.pdbx_strand_id
1 'polypeptide(L)'
;MPIFTPAPPKLPKGATTRSRKNIRAKEVEDKYRPRLHRTVGVFLALKVWTRGFDCIVLSRKELLRFFDMSSTPGDRMEQIKRDVRPWFRGFVTSRPRPNNPTFVNYLFLIRSAENESYFSSGTSLYRRGVKLLVNKVNDNPSAPKTVFFLECVSEGRVPTQEEILSELVLVASGLKAPEVEIQPIAEAKDTVLSR
;
A
#
# COMPACT_ATOMS: atom_id res chain seq x y z
N MET A 1 4.46 31.69 67.57
CA MET A 1 4.79 32.01 66.16
C MET A 1 3.80 31.25 65.27
N PRO A 2 3.04 31.91 64.37
CA PRO A 2 2.10 31.21 63.50
C PRO A 2 2.83 30.56 62.31
N ILE A 3 2.49 29.30 62.02
CA ILE A 3 3.02 28.52 60.91
C ILE A 3 2.26 28.92 59.64
N PHE A 4 2.97 29.50 58.67
CA PHE A 4 2.45 29.75 57.32
C PHE A 4 2.53 28.45 56.51
N THR A 5 1.39 27.82 56.25
CA THR A 5 1.27 26.79 55.20
C THR A 5 0.98 27.47 53.85
N PRO A 6 1.78 27.25 52.81
CA PRO A 6 1.48 27.79 51.48
C PRO A 6 0.26 27.09 50.88
N ALA A 7 -0.63 27.87 50.26
CA ALA A 7 -1.81 27.37 49.58
C ALA A 7 -1.42 26.44 48.39
N PRO A 8 -2.21 25.38 48.12
CA PRO A 8 -1.90 24.46 47.03
C PRO A 8 -1.97 25.17 45.67
N PRO A 9 -1.12 24.78 44.71
CA PRO A 9 -1.07 25.40 43.39
C PRO A 9 -2.40 25.20 42.67
N LYS A 10 -3.00 26.30 42.22
CA LYS A 10 -4.21 26.30 41.39
C LYS A 10 -3.89 25.62 40.06
N LEU A 11 -4.40 24.41 39.85
CA LEU A 11 -4.36 23.72 38.56
C LEU A 11 -5.01 24.60 37.49
N PRO A 12 -4.40 24.75 36.29
CA PRO A 12 -4.95 25.55 35.22
C PRO A 12 -6.26 24.93 34.71
N LYS A 13 -7.38 25.60 35.04
CA LYS A 13 -8.72 25.30 34.53
C LYS A 13 -8.76 25.60 33.02
N GLY A 14 -8.39 24.63 32.19
CA GLY A 14 -8.48 24.76 30.73
C GLY A 14 -7.80 23.66 29.89
N ALA A 15 -6.86 22.90 30.47
CA ALA A 15 -6.07 21.91 29.73
C ALA A 15 -6.78 20.56 29.49
N THR A 16 -7.81 20.22 30.27
CA THR A 16 -8.40 18.88 30.27
C THR A 16 -9.37 18.65 29.11
N THR A 17 -10.09 19.67 28.64
CA THR A 17 -11.12 19.52 27.59
C THR A 17 -10.52 19.38 26.19
N ARG A 18 -9.43 20.12 25.88
CA ARG A 18 -8.70 19.98 24.60
C ARG A 18 -7.95 18.64 24.52
N SER A 19 -7.32 18.22 25.61
CA SER A 19 -6.63 16.92 25.68
C SER A 19 -7.58 15.75 25.42
N ARG A 20 -8.74 15.72 26.08
CA ARG A 20 -9.76 14.66 25.87
C ARG A 20 -10.34 14.63 24.45
N LYS A 21 -10.58 15.79 23.82
CA LYS A 21 -11.03 15.84 22.42
C LYS A 21 -9.97 15.31 21.45
N ASN A 22 -8.71 15.64 21.67
CA ASN A 22 -7.60 15.13 20.86
C ASN A 22 -7.37 13.63 21.06
N ILE A 23 -7.54 13.12 22.28
CA ILE A 23 -7.47 11.68 22.57
C ILE A 23 -8.59 10.93 21.83
N ARG A 24 -9.84 11.42 21.92
CA ARG A 24 -10.98 10.78 21.24
C ARG A 24 -10.87 10.84 19.72
N ALA A 25 -10.39 11.95 19.15
CA ALA A 25 -10.13 12.06 17.72
C ALA A 25 -9.03 11.09 17.27
N LYS A 26 -7.94 10.99 18.04
CA LYS A 26 -6.85 10.05 17.78
C LYS A 26 -7.31 8.59 17.89
N GLU A 27 -8.12 8.24 18.88
CA GLU A 27 -8.70 6.89 19.03
C GLU A 27 -9.64 6.51 17.89
N VAL A 28 -10.44 7.46 17.40
CA VAL A 28 -11.32 7.26 16.24
C VAL A 28 -10.48 7.04 14.98
N GLU A 29 -9.46 7.86 14.78
CA GLU A 29 -8.52 7.68 13.67
C GLU A 29 -7.77 6.35 13.74
N ASP A 30 -7.32 5.94 14.93
CA ASP A 30 -6.58 4.69 15.15
C ASP A 30 -7.44 3.44 14.92
N LYS A 31 -8.78 3.54 15.05
CA LYS A 31 -9.72 2.47 14.71
C LYS A 31 -10.15 2.48 13.24
N TYR A 32 -10.28 3.66 12.64
CA TYR A 32 -10.70 3.81 11.24
C TYR A 32 -9.57 3.42 10.27
N ARG A 33 -8.33 3.84 10.57
CA ARG A 33 -7.16 3.62 9.69
C ARG A 33 -6.90 2.16 9.36
N PRO A 34 -6.84 1.21 10.32
CA PRO A 34 -6.61 -0.20 9.99
C PRO A 34 -7.69 -0.79 9.09
N ARG A 35 -8.94 -0.36 9.26
CA ARG A 35 -10.05 -0.82 8.40
C ARG A 35 -9.87 -0.32 6.98
N LEU A 36 -9.59 0.98 6.82
CA LEU A 36 -9.28 1.57 5.51
C LEU A 36 -8.10 0.85 4.84
N HIS A 37 -7.00 0.64 5.58
CA HIS A 37 -5.81 -0.01 5.04
C HIS A 37 -6.12 -1.42 4.54
N ARG A 38 -6.90 -2.20 5.31
CA ARG A 38 -7.32 -3.55 4.92
C ARG A 38 -8.23 -3.55 3.72
N THR A 39 -9.22 -2.65 3.66
CA THR A 39 -10.11 -2.50 2.51
C THR A 39 -9.32 -2.21 1.24
N VAL A 40 -8.38 -1.26 1.31
CA VAL A 40 -7.47 -0.96 0.19
C VAL A 40 -6.60 -2.17 -0.14
N GLY A 41 -6.09 -2.89 0.86
CA GLY A 41 -5.30 -4.12 0.68
C GLY A 41 -6.05 -5.19 -0.10
N VAL A 42 -7.31 -5.47 0.27
CA VAL A 42 -8.20 -6.40 -0.47
C VAL A 42 -8.38 -5.95 -1.91
N PHE A 43 -8.71 -4.68 -2.11
CA PHE A 43 -8.92 -4.11 -3.44
C PHE A 43 -7.70 -4.26 -4.34
N LEU A 44 -6.52 -3.89 -3.84
CA LEU A 44 -5.27 -4.01 -4.59
C LEU A 44 -4.95 -5.48 -4.90
N ALA A 45 -5.14 -6.38 -3.93
CA ALA A 45 -4.92 -7.81 -4.13
C ALA A 45 -5.84 -8.36 -5.23
N LEU A 46 -7.13 -8.02 -5.20
CA LEU A 46 -8.09 -8.41 -6.23
C LEU A 46 -7.65 -7.91 -7.61
N LYS A 47 -7.37 -6.62 -7.77
CA LYS A 47 -7.01 -6.05 -9.09
C LYS A 47 -5.78 -6.71 -9.72
N VAL A 48 -4.80 -7.03 -8.89
CA VAL A 48 -3.47 -7.50 -9.31
C VAL A 48 -3.49 -9.00 -9.57
N TRP A 49 -4.08 -9.77 -8.66
CA TRP A 49 -4.06 -11.24 -8.76
C TRP A 49 -5.02 -11.76 -9.82
N THR A 50 -6.15 -11.09 -10.07
CA THR A 50 -7.07 -11.50 -11.13
C THR A 50 -6.47 -11.32 -12.53
N ARG A 51 -5.45 -10.47 -12.65
CA ARG A 51 -4.66 -10.25 -13.86
C ARG A 51 -3.34 -11.05 -13.88
N GLY A 52 -3.13 -11.93 -12.90
CA GLY A 52 -1.95 -12.80 -12.84
C GLY A 52 -0.65 -12.09 -12.48
N PHE A 53 -0.71 -10.92 -11.85
CA PHE A 53 0.47 -10.26 -11.28
C PHE A 53 0.69 -10.69 -9.83
N ASP A 54 1.95 -10.77 -9.40
CA ASP A 54 2.35 -11.13 -8.04
C ASP A 54 2.81 -9.92 -7.21
N CYS A 55 3.17 -8.83 -7.88
CA CYS A 55 3.62 -7.60 -7.26
C CYS A 55 2.93 -6.38 -7.88
N ILE A 56 2.51 -5.46 -7.02
CA ILE A 56 2.00 -4.14 -7.42
C ILE A 56 2.87 -3.02 -6.89
N VAL A 57 3.16 -2.06 -7.75
CA VAL A 57 3.96 -0.88 -7.42
C VAL A 57 3.05 0.34 -7.31
N LEU A 58 3.01 0.93 -6.12
CA LEU A 58 2.30 2.16 -5.82
C LEU A 58 3.26 3.34 -5.84
N SER A 59 2.95 4.38 -6.61
CA SER A 59 3.65 5.66 -6.54
C SER A 59 3.26 6.44 -5.28
N ARG A 60 4.09 7.40 -4.87
CA ARG A 60 3.79 8.29 -3.74
C ARG A 60 2.40 8.93 -3.88
N LYS A 61 2.04 9.38 -5.08
CA LYS A 61 0.74 10.05 -5.30
C LYS A 61 -0.42 9.10 -5.02
N GLU A 62 -0.30 7.85 -5.42
CA GLU A 62 -1.30 6.80 -5.15
C GLU A 62 -1.36 6.48 -3.65
N LEU A 63 -0.21 6.29 -3.00
CA LEU A 63 -0.13 6.02 -1.56
C LEU A 63 -0.82 7.09 -0.73
N LEU A 64 -0.53 8.36 -1.00
CA LEU A 64 -1.12 9.48 -0.28
C LEU A 64 -2.64 9.54 -0.47
N ARG A 65 -3.14 9.22 -1.67
CA ARG A 65 -4.58 9.21 -1.97
C ARG A 65 -5.30 8.02 -1.33
N PHE A 66 -4.79 6.80 -1.50
CA PHE A 66 -5.45 5.58 -1.00
C PHE A 66 -5.58 5.57 0.52
N PHE A 67 -4.53 5.96 1.22
CA PHE A 67 -4.46 5.87 2.67
C PHE A 67 -4.78 7.19 3.38
N ASP A 68 -5.31 8.18 2.63
CA ASP A 68 -5.66 9.51 3.10
C ASP A 68 -4.57 10.14 3.98
N MET A 69 -3.41 10.37 3.35
CA MET A 69 -2.20 10.86 4.01
C MET A 69 -1.68 12.11 3.31
N SER A 70 -1.16 13.06 4.09
CA SER A 70 -0.41 14.22 3.57
C SER A 70 1.09 13.92 3.37
N SER A 71 1.61 12.92 4.08
CA SER A 71 3.01 12.49 4.07
C SER A 71 3.13 10.98 4.30
N THR A 72 4.33 10.44 4.10
CA THR A 72 4.63 9.00 4.30
C THR A 72 5.56 8.79 5.50
N PRO A 73 5.14 9.15 6.75
CA PRO A 73 5.99 8.96 7.91
C PRO A 73 6.21 7.46 8.17
N GLY A 74 7.40 7.12 8.68
CA GLY A 74 7.81 5.71 8.87
C GLY A 74 6.79 4.88 9.64
N ASP A 75 6.30 5.39 10.77
CA ASP A 75 5.31 4.68 11.61
C ASP A 75 4.03 4.34 10.84
N ARG A 76 3.56 5.26 9.99
CA ARG A 76 2.34 5.04 9.19
C ARG A 76 2.60 4.04 8.05
N MET A 77 3.79 4.05 7.47
CA MET A 77 4.18 3.04 6.49
C MET A 77 4.25 1.64 7.13
N GLU A 78 4.82 1.52 8.33
CA GLU A 78 4.84 0.26 9.07
C GLU A 78 3.44 -0.22 9.46
N GLN A 79 2.54 0.70 9.83
CA GLN A 79 1.13 0.38 10.05
C GLN A 79 0.46 -0.15 8.78
N ILE A 80 0.64 0.52 7.64
CA ILE A 80 0.10 0.07 6.34
C ILE A 80 0.61 -1.34 6.02
N LYS A 81 1.92 -1.57 6.11
CA LYS A 81 2.53 -2.90 5.87
C LYS A 81 1.89 -3.97 6.75
N ARG A 82 1.72 -3.69 8.05
CA ARG A 82 1.09 -4.61 9.00
C ARG A 82 -0.36 -4.92 8.62
N ASP A 83 -1.13 -3.90 8.24
CA ASP A 83 -2.54 -4.04 7.95
C ASP A 83 -2.83 -4.76 6.63
N VAL A 84 -1.98 -4.58 5.61
CA VAL A 84 -2.11 -5.26 4.32
C VAL A 84 -1.38 -6.61 4.25
N ARG A 85 -0.65 -6.98 5.32
CA ARG A 85 0.11 -8.23 5.44
C ARG A 85 -0.67 -9.52 5.12
N PRO A 86 -1.99 -9.62 5.41
CA PRO A 86 -2.76 -10.81 5.05
C PRO A 86 -2.75 -11.11 3.55
N TRP A 87 -2.60 -10.09 2.70
CA TRP A 87 -2.57 -10.24 1.25
C TRP A 87 -1.15 -10.15 0.69
N PHE A 88 -0.35 -9.19 1.15
CA PHE A 88 1.01 -8.98 0.66
C PHE A 88 2.01 -9.32 1.75
N ARG A 89 2.88 -10.30 1.50
CA ARG A 89 3.87 -10.73 2.50
C ARG A 89 5.21 -10.02 2.35
N GLY A 90 5.49 -9.47 1.17
CA GLY A 90 6.72 -8.76 0.88
C GLY A 90 6.53 -7.26 0.65
N PHE A 91 7.49 -6.45 1.10
CA PHE A 91 7.43 -4.99 1.07
C PHE A 91 8.78 -4.36 0.73
N VAL A 92 8.84 -3.65 -0.40
CA VAL A 92 10.04 -2.88 -0.77
C VAL A 92 9.68 -1.41 -0.95
N THR A 93 10.46 -0.50 -0.36
CA THR A 93 10.24 0.94 -0.50
C THR A 93 11.37 1.59 -1.27
N SER A 94 11.05 2.33 -2.32
CA SER A 94 12.00 3.24 -2.94
C SER A 94 11.99 4.60 -2.24
N ARG A 95 13.18 5.14 -1.97
CA ARG A 95 13.39 6.47 -1.39
C ARG A 95 14.33 7.27 -2.30
N PRO A 96 14.09 8.58 -2.54
CA PRO A 96 15.00 9.41 -3.33
C PRO A 96 16.30 9.72 -2.59
N ARG A 97 16.30 9.62 -1.26
CA ARG A 97 17.49 9.79 -0.42
C ARG A 97 17.48 8.75 0.68
N PRO A 98 18.60 8.07 0.97
CA PRO A 98 18.66 7.05 2.02
C PRO A 98 18.29 7.59 3.40
N ASN A 99 18.62 8.86 3.68
CA ASN A 99 18.42 9.51 4.99
C ASN A 99 17.08 10.24 5.15
N ASN A 100 16.12 10.10 4.23
CA ASN A 100 14.79 10.69 4.40
C ASN A 100 13.75 9.60 4.73
N PRO A 101 13.50 9.31 6.02
CA PRO A 101 12.60 8.23 6.43
C PRO A 101 11.13 8.55 6.13
N THR A 102 10.78 9.81 5.85
CA THR A 102 9.40 10.25 5.64
C THR A 102 9.02 10.35 4.16
N PHE A 103 9.96 10.08 3.24
CA PHE A 103 9.74 10.24 1.80
C PHE A 103 9.86 8.90 1.06
N VAL A 104 8.72 8.22 0.94
CA VAL A 104 8.57 7.02 0.11
C VAL A 104 8.12 7.45 -1.28
N ASN A 105 8.95 7.16 -2.28
CA ASN A 105 8.65 7.43 -3.69
C ASN A 105 7.76 6.35 -4.30
N TYR A 106 8.08 5.10 -3.98
CA TYR A 106 7.32 3.93 -4.43
C TYR A 106 7.25 2.89 -3.30
N LEU A 107 6.12 2.21 -3.22
CA LEU A 107 5.92 1.03 -2.37
C LEU A 107 5.59 -0.15 -3.28
N PHE A 108 6.38 -1.20 -3.16
CA PHE A 108 6.13 -2.49 -3.77
C PHE A 108 5.39 -3.36 -2.76
N LEU A 109 4.25 -3.87 -3.15
CA LEU A 109 3.46 -4.83 -2.38
C LEU A 109 3.55 -6.18 -3.10
N ILE A 110 4.24 -7.13 -2.48
CA ILE A 110 4.63 -8.39 -3.10
C ILE A 110 3.86 -9.52 -2.40
N ARG A 111 3.27 -10.42 -3.19
CA ARG A 111 2.45 -11.52 -2.67
C ARG A 111 3.23 -12.47 -1.75
N SER A 112 4.43 -12.86 -2.14
CA SER A 112 5.34 -13.73 -1.34
C SER A 112 6.55 -12.96 -0.83
N ALA A 113 7.00 -13.26 0.39
CA ALA A 113 8.17 -12.61 0.99
C ALA A 113 9.49 -13.01 0.31
N GLU A 114 9.59 -14.23 -0.22
CA GLU A 114 10.80 -14.74 -0.92
C GLU A 114 11.15 -13.88 -2.16
N ASN A 115 10.12 -13.30 -2.75
CA ASN A 115 10.21 -12.48 -3.95
C ASN A 115 10.75 -11.06 -3.68
N GLU A 116 10.91 -10.64 -2.42
CA GLU A 116 11.52 -9.34 -2.09
C GLU A 116 12.96 -9.21 -2.63
N SER A 117 13.69 -10.32 -2.68
CA SER A 117 15.09 -10.36 -3.11
C SER A 117 15.31 -9.83 -4.53
N TYR A 118 14.32 -10.01 -5.44
CA TYR A 118 14.37 -9.51 -6.82
C TYR A 118 14.40 -7.97 -6.91
N PHE A 119 13.90 -7.28 -5.88
CA PHE A 119 13.82 -5.82 -5.84
C PHE A 119 14.83 -5.19 -4.88
N SER A 120 15.60 -6.00 -4.15
CA SER A 120 16.45 -5.58 -3.03
C SER A 120 17.78 -4.94 -3.44
N SER A 121 17.97 -4.61 -4.73
CA SER A 121 19.16 -3.93 -5.21
C SER A 121 19.13 -2.43 -4.88
N GLY A 122 19.56 -2.08 -3.67
CA GLY A 122 20.09 -0.75 -3.34
C GLY A 122 19.05 0.37 -3.28
N THR A 123 18.73 0.76 -2.05
CA THR A 123 18.05 1.98 -1.62
C THR A 123 18.55 3.26 -2.32
N SER A 124 18.04 3.59 -3.52
CA SER A 124 17.90 4.96 -4.06
C SER A 124 17.37 4.94 -5.51
N LEU A 125 16.17 4.42 -5.75
CA LEU A 125 15.61 4.36 -7.10
C LEU A 125 14.75 5.58 -7.41
N TYR A 126 15.28 6.50 -8.23
CA TYR A 126 14.48 7.56 -8.86
C TYR A 126 13.42 6.96 -9.80
N ARG A 127 12.43 7.77 -10.22
CA ARG A 127 11.30 7.34 -11.07
C ARG A 127 11.71 6.50 -12.29
N ARG A 128 12.77 6.89 -13.02
CA ARG A 128 13.28 6.12 -14.17
C ARG A 128 13.89 4.78 -13.74
N GLY A 129 14.59 4.73 -12.61
CA GLY A 129 15.18 3.51 -12.07
C GLY A 129 14.13 2.48 -11.67
N VAL A 130 12.99 2.91 -11.12
CA VAL A 130 11.89 2.00 -10.76
C VAL A 130 11.26 1.35 -11.99
N LYS A 131 11.02 2.11 -13.07
CA LYS A 131 10.48 1.52 -14.30
C LYS A 131 11.45 0.52 -14.94
N LEU A 132 12.74 0.85 -14.97
CA LEU A 132 13.77 -0.07 -15.45
C LEU A 132 13.86 -1.34 -14.59
N LEU A 133 13.75 -1.20 -13.26
CA LEU A 133 13.71 -2.34 -12.35
C LEU A 133 12.51 -3.24 -12.64
N VAL A 134 11.30 -2.68 -12.76
CA VAL A 134 10.10 -3.45 -13.06
C VAL A 134 10.25 -4.21 -14.38
N ASN A 135 10.76 -3.56 -15.43
CA ASN A 135 11.03 -4.23 -16.71
C ASN A 135 12.02 -5.39 -16.54
N LYS A 136 13.16 -5.15 -15.88
CA LYS A 136 14.18 -6.18 -15.64
C LYS A 136 13.65 -7.37 -14.84
N VAL A 137 12.78 -7.12 -13.85
CA VAL A 137 12.13 -8.17 -13.07
C VAL A 137 11.17 -8.96 -13.96
N ASN A 138 10.35 -8.28 -14.76
CA ASN A 138 9.40 -8.94 -15.66
C ASN A 138 10.07 -9.73 -16.79
N ASP A 139 11.27 -9.34 -17.22
CA ASP A 139 12.06 -10.08 -18.22
C ASP A 139 12.61 -11.41 -17.68
N ASN A 140 12.62 -11.60 -16.35
CA ASN A 140 13.05 -12.86 -15.73
C ASN A 140 11.85 -13.80 -15.52
N PRO A 141 11.80 -14.97 -16.18
CA PRO A 141 10.68 -15.91 -16.08
C PRO A 141 10.43 -16.47 -14.68
N SER A 142 11.46 -16.48 -13.82
CA SER A 142 11.37 -16.99 -12.44
C SER A 142 11.02 -15.89 -11.42
N ALA A 143 10.94 -14.63 -11.84
CA ALA A 143 10.66 -13.51 -10.97
C ALA A 143 9.15 -13.22 -10.89
N PRO A 144 8.68 -12.54 -9.82
CA PRO A 144 7.27 -12.15 -9.71
C PRO A 144 6.84 -11.22 -10.84
N LYS A 145 5.70 -11.53 -11.47
CA LYS A 145 5.07 -10.60 -12.43
C LYS A 145 4.69 -9.31 -11.71
N THR A 146 5.21 -8.19 -12.19
CA THR A 146 5.13 -6.90 -11.51
C THR A 146 4.48 -5.84 -12.38
N VAL A 147 3.57 -5.05 -11.80
CA VAL A 147 2.84 -3.99 -12.53
C VAL A 147 2.71 -2.72 -11.71
N PHE A 148 2.68 -1.56 -12.37
CA PHE A 148 2.29 -0.32 -11.71
C PHE A 148 0.77 -0.29 -11.52
N PHE A 149 0.28 0.27 -10.41
CA PHE A 149 -1.16 0.32 -10.16
C PHE A 149 -1.96 0.92 -11.31
N LEU A 150 -1.54 2.07 -11.85
CA LEU A 150 -2.26 2.75 -12.93
C LEU A 150 -2.28 1.96 -14.25
N GLU A 151 -1.34 1.02 -14.44
CA GLU A 151 -1.32 0.11 -15.59
C GLU A 151 -2.24 -1.10 -15.37
N CYS A 152 -2.62 -1.36 -14.12
CA CYS A 152 -3.49 -2.46 -13.70
C CYS A 152 -4.97 -2.08 -13.64
N VAL A 153 -5.30 -0.79 -13.56
CA VAL A 153 -6.70 -0.30 -13.57
C VAL A 153 -7.05 0.35 -14.89
N SER A 154 -8.15 -0.10 -15.48
CA SER A 154 -8.69 0.37 -16.76
C SER A 154 -8.99 1.87 -16.81
N GLU A 155 -9.30 2.48 -15.66
CA GLU A 155 -9.65 3.91 -15.55
C GLU A 155 -8.42 4.84 -15.49
N GLY A 156 -7.21 4.30 -15.35
CA GLY A 156 -5.98 5.10 -15.31
C GLY A 156 -5.91 6.11 -14.16
N ARG A 157 -6.72 5.94 -13.11
CA ARG A 157 -6.78 6.82 -11.93
C ARG A 157 -6.90 6.02 -10.64
N VAL A 158 -6.66 6.72 -9.52
CA VAL A 158 -6.91 6.20 -8.18
C VAL A 158 -8.40 6.36 -7.86
N PRO A 159 -9.13 5.27 -7.56
CA PRO A 159 -10.54 5.34 -7.19
C PRO A 159 -10.72 5.96 -5.80
N THR A 160 -11.90 6.49 -5.53
CA THR A 160 -12.31 6.98 -4.22
C THR A 160 -12.59 5.82 -3.26
N GLN A 161 -12.69 6.10 -1.96
CA GLN A 161 -13.04 5.07 -0.97
C GLN A 161 -14.43 4.46 -1.23
N GLU A 162 -15.38 5.28 -1.68
CA GLU A 162 -16.74 4.83 -2.03
C GLU A 162 -16.73 3.89 -3.24
N GLU A 163 -15.95 4.23 -4.28
CA GLU A 163 -15.78 3.40 -5.47
C GLU A 163 -15.15 2.05 -5.12
N ILE A 164 -14.10 2.06 -4.28
CA ILE A 164 -13.46 0.83 -3.79
C ILE A 164 -14.48 -0.05 -3.05
N LEU A 165 -15.22 0.53 -2.10
CA LEU A 165 -16.20 -0.22 -1.31
C LEU A 165 -17.33 -0.78 -2.19
N SER A 166 -17.87 0.04 -3.09
CA SER A 166 -18.91 -0.36 -4.03
C SER A 166 -18.45 -1.55 -4.88
N GLU A 167 -17.24 -1.48 -5.44
CA GLU A 167 -16.68 -2.58 -6.23
C GLU A 167 -16.51 -3.86 -5.40
N LEU A 168 -15.93 -3.75 -4.20
CA LEU A 168 -15.73 -4.92 -3.32
C LEU A 168 -17.05 -5.57 -2.92
N VAL A 169 -18.09 -4.79 -2.64
CA VAL A 169 -19.42 -5.30 -2.28
C VAL A 169 -20.07 -6.00 -3.48
N LEU A 170 -19.99 -5.42 -4.68
CA LEU A 170 -20.50 -6.04 -5.90
C LEU A 170 -19.79 -7.36 -6.22
N VAL A 171 -18.47 -7.43 -6.03
CA VAL A 171 -17.70 -8.65 -6.22
C VAL A 171 -18.05 -9.69 -5.16
N ALA A 172 -18.08 -9.31 -3.88
CA ALA A 172 -18.38 -10.24 -2.78
C ALA A 172 -19.81 -10.78 -2.82
N SER A 173 -20.77 -10.01 -3.34
CA SER A 173 -22.16 -10.44 -3.54
C SER A 173 -22.38 -11.26 -4.81
N GLY A 174 -21.34 -11.45 -5.64
CA GLY A 174 -21.44 -12.17 -6.91
C GLY A 174 -22.17 -11.39 -8.02
N LEU A 175 -22.49 -10.11 -7.79
CA LEU A 175 -23.16 -9.25 -8.78
C LEU A 175 -22.19 -8.74 -9.85
N LYS A 176 -20.89 -8.77 -9.58
CA LYS A 176 -19.83 -8.40 -10.53
C LYS A 176 -18.72 -9.46 -10.48
N ALA A 177 -18.30 -9.96 -11.64
CA ALA A 177 -17.10 -10.78 -11.74
C ALA A 177 -15.85 -9.89 -11.67
N PRO A 178 -14.76 -10.35 -11.03
CA PRO A 178 -13.48 -9.64 -11.12
C PRO A 178 -13.01 -9.60 -12.57
N GLU A 179 -12.50 -8.45 -13.00
CA GLU A 179 -11.91 -8.29 -14.33
C GLU A 179 -10.67 -9.18 -14.44
N VAL A 180 -10.75 -10.17 -15.32
CA VAL A 180 -9.64 -11.08 -15.68
C VAL A 180 -9.22 -10.72 -17.10
N GLU A 181 -8.04 -10.10 -17.26
CA GLU A 181 -7.39 -10.07 -18.56
C GLU A 181 -6.56 -11.34 -18.70
N ILE A 182 -7.04 -12.27 -19.51
CA ILE A 182 -6.27 -13.43 -19.94
C ILE A 182 -5.24 -12.91 -20.94
N GLN A 183 -3.97 -12.80 -20.53
CA GLN A 183 -2.90 -12.66 -21.51
C GLN A 183 -2.96 -13.91 -22.42
N PRO A 184 -3.01 -13.76 -23.76
CA PRO A 184 -3.05 -14.91 -24.64
C PRO A 184 -1.81 -15.77 -24.37
N ILE A 185 -2.06 -17.02 -24.00
CA ILE A 185 -1.04 -18.06 -23.97
C ILE A 185 -0.51 -18.10 -25.39
N ALA A 186 0.74 -17.71 -25.60
CA ALA A 186 1.42 -17.94 -26.86
C ALA A 186 1.37 -19.45 -27.11
N GLU A 187 0.53 -19.88 -28.05
CA GLU A 187 0.43 -21.26 -28.49
C GLU A 187 1.84 -21.74 -28.83
N ALA A 188 2.30 -22.74 -28.08
CA ALA A 188 3.44 -23.55 -28.45
C ALA A 188 3.12 -24.13 -29.83
N LYS A 189 3.85 -23.68 -30.85
CA LYS A 189 3.88 -24.35 -32.15
C LYS A 189 4.54 -25.71 -31.94
N ASP A 190 3.73 -26.70 -31.57
CA ASP A 190 3.99 -28.07 -31.93
C ASP A 190 3.87 -28.19 -33.45
N THR A 191 5.01 -28.28 -34.12
CA THR A 191 5.07 -28.94 -35.43
C THR A 191 6.30 -29.83 -35.43
N VAL A 192 6.12 -30.96 -34.73
CA VAL A 192 6.31 -32.32 -35.23
C VAL A 192 7.36 -32.48 -36.34
N LEU A 193 8.39 -33.27 -36.00
CA LEU A 193 9.28 -33.97 -36.93
C LEU A 193 8.52 -34.53 -38.15
N SER A 194 9.07 -34.31 -39.34
CA SER A 194 8.86 -35.21 -40.48
C SER A 194 10.13 -35.20 -41.33
N ARG A 195 10.91 -36.26 -41.11
CA ARG A 195 11.91 -36.94 -41.96
C ARG A 195 12.59 -36.16 -43.09
#